data_AF-A0A821WSC9-F1
#
_entry.id   AF-A0A821WSC9-F1
#
_cell.length_a   1.000
_cell.length_b   1.000
_cell.length_c   1.000
_cell.angle_alpha   90.00
_cell.angle_beta   90.00
_cell.angle_gamma   90.00
#
_symmetry.space_group_name_H-M   'P 1'
#
loop_
_entity.id
_entity.type
_entity.pdbx_description
1 polymer ?
#
loop_
_entity_poly.entity_id
_entity_poly.type
_entity_poly.pdbx_seq_one_letter_code
_entity_poly.pdbx_strand_id
1 'polypeptide(L)'
;KLDDYKEKARAYMNQTQAYQDLGTSNPLESLVNKTNDFLYGLWRNKHITQKQYERLKVIKEQAEIAHLYFLPKAHKPKTPLRPIMAGLKSPTIAISRWLDGLLRPVFNRLANETTILNGSQLVKQIEQWSARYLTPTTSFITMDVTDLYTMIPQEGGIRAISKLMEASNIKQIDGVKKAIILALARFVMTNNYFYLDGLYYKQIRGGAMGSPLTLTIANAYMYFVERPISKWAIRTNSLYYRYIDDLFIMSNHPSNTQQNTWS
;
A
#
# COMPACT_ATOMS: atom_id res chain seq x y z
N LYS A 1 -23.18 -18.01 11.95
CA LYS A 1 -22.76 -17.25 10.74
C LYS A 1 -22.28 -15.84 11.10
N LEU A 2 -23.07 -15.04 11.82
CA LEU A 2 -22.63 -13.72 12.31
C LEU A 2 -21.54 -13.84 13.40
N ASP A 3 -21.66 -14.82 14.30
CA ASP A 3 -20.66 -15.01 15.36
C ASP A 3 -19.29 -15.45 14.81
N ASP A 4 -19.27 -16.40 13.86
CA ASP A 4 -18.06 -16.80 13.12
C ASP A 4 -17.41 -15.59 12.41
N TYR A 5 -18.20 -14.69 11.81
CA TYR A 5 -17.69 -13.47 11.21
C TYR A 5 -17.04 -12.54 12.24
N LYS A 6 -17.72 -12.27 13.37
CA LYS A 6 -17.21 -11.40 14.44
C LYS A 6 -15.96 -11.99 15.09
N GLU A 7 -15.92 -13.30 15.29
CA GLU A 7 -14.77 -14.00 15.83
C GLU A 7 -13.56 -13.90 14.89
N LYS A 8 -13.74 -14.18 13.61
CA LYS A 8 -12.67 -14.02 12.59
C LYS A 8 -12.18 -12.59 12.47
N ALA A 9 -13.09 -11.60 12.58
CA ALA A 9 -12.72 -10.19 12.56
C ALA A 9 -11.83 -9.86 13.78
N ARG A 10 -12.23 -10.26 14.99
CA ARG A 10 -11.41 -10.08 16.20
C ARG A 10 -10.08 -10.83 16.10
N ALA A 11 -10.08 -12.06 15.60
CA ALA A 11 -8.87 -12.85 15.40
C ALA A 11 -7.90 -12.14 14.43
N TYR A 12 -8.40 -11.57 13.32
CA TYR A 12 -7.59 -10.78 12.39
C TYR A 12 -6.96 -9.55 13.08
N MET A 13 -7.76 -8.79 13.83
CA MET A 13 -7.28 -7.61 14.57
C MET A 13 -6.18 -8.00 15.57
N ASN A 14 -6.39 -9.08 16.32
CA ASN A 14 -5.44 -9.60 17.30
C ASN A 14 -4.18 -10.18 16.66
N GLN A 15 -4.30 -10.89 15.53
CA GLN A 15 -3.14 -11.47 14.84
C GLN A 15 -2.24 -10.38 14.24
N THR A 16 -2.84 -9.37 13.63
CA THR A 16 -2.08 -8.32 12.93
C THR A 16 -1.45 -7.30 13.88
N GLN A 17 -2.05 -7.10 15.07
CA GLN A 17 -1.66 -6.05 16.03
C GLN A 17 -1.53 -4.67 15.35
N ALA A 18 -2.30 -4.44 14.28
CA ALA A 18 -2.16 -3.27 13.43
C ALA A 18 -3.04 -2.10 13.90
N TYR A 19 -3.89 -2.33 14.89
CA TYR A 19 -4.95 -1.42 15.30
C TYR A 19 -4.93 -1.20 16.80
N GLN A 20 -4.99 0.07 17.19
CA GLN A 20 -5.07 0.51 18.57
C GLN A 20 -6.52 0.91 18.87
N ASP A 21 -7.10 0.34 19.93
CA ASP A 21 -8.40 0.72 20.46
C ASP A 21 -8.32 2.11 21.14
N LEU A 22 -9.27 2.98 20.81
CA LEU A 22 -9.40 4.34 21.36
C LEU A 22 -10.66 4.50 22.23
N GLY A 23 -11.44 3.45 22.43
CA GLY A 23 -12.71 3.48 23.14
C GLY A 23 -13.84 4.10 22.31
N THR A 24 -14.79 4.74 23.00
CA THR A 24 -16.04 5.24 22.41
C THR A 24 -16.01 6.72 22.03
N SER A 25 -14.91 7.43 22.31
CA SER A 25 -14.78 8.86 21.99
C SER A 25 -14.50 9.06 20.50
N ASN A 26 -15.42 9.73 19.80
CA ASN A 26 -15.31 9.98 18.37
C ASN A 26 -14.12 10.92 18.04
N PRO A 27 -13.09 10.46 17.29
CA PRO A 27 -11.92 11.26 16.98
C PRO A 27 -12.11 12.19 15.77
N LEU A 28 -13.31 12.28 15.19
CA LEU A 28 -13.54 13.03 13.95
C LEU A 28 -13.13 14.49 14.06
N GLU A 29 -13.61 15.19 15.09
CA GLU A 29 -13.36 16.62 15.23
C GLU A 29 -11.87 16.93 15.40
N SER A 30 -11.19 16.16 16.26
CA SER A 30 -9.75 16.33 16.46
C SER A 30 -8.96 16.01 15.18
N LEU A 31 -9.38 15.01 14.40
CA LEU A 31 -8.76 14.66 13.13
C LEU A 31 -8.99 15.72 12.04
N VAL A 32 -10.19 16.30 11.96
CA VAL A 32 -10.50 17.40 11.02
C VAL A 32 -9.62 18.60 11.34
N ASN A 33 -9.60 19.04 12.61
CA ASN A 33 -8.80 20.19 13.05
C ASN A 33 -7.31 19.95 12.76
N LYS A 34 -6.78 18.79 13.18
CA LYS A 34 -5.39 18.41 12.93
C LYS A 34 -5.02 18.40 11.45
N THR A 35 -5.93 17.95 10.58
CA THR A 35 -5.68 17.92 9.13
C THR A 35 -5.67 19.32 8.54
N ASN A 36 -6.64 20.16 8.92
CA ASN A 36 -6.72 21.54 8.44
C ASN A 36 -5.56 22.40 8.95
N ASP A 37 -5.15 22.25 10.22
CA ASP A 37 -4.00 22.94 10.78
C ASP A 37 -2.70 22.57 10.04
N PHE A 38 -2.52 21.28 9.74
CA PHE A 38 -1.38 20.81 8.98
C PHE A 38 -1.34 21.42 7.57
N LEU A 39 -2.46 21.39 6.85
CA LEU A 39 -2.56 21.96 5.51
C LEU A 39 -2.41 23.48 5.50
N TYR A 40 -2.98 24.16 6.49
CA TYR A 40 -2.84 25.60 6.67
C TYR A 40 -1.39 25.99 6.90
N GLY A 41 -0.66 25.23 7.72
CA GLY A 41 0.77 25.41 7.93
C GLY A 41 1.58 25.28 6.63
N LEU A 42 1.28 24.28 5.80
CA LEU A 42 1.93 24.12 4.49
C LEU A 42 1.64 25.29 3.55
N TRP A 43 0.39 25.75 3.51
CA TRP A 43 -0.03 26.86 2.67
C TRP A 43 0.58 28.19 3.11
N ARG A 44 0.49 28.53 4.41
CA ARG A 44 1.05 29.75 5.00
C ARG A 44 2.56 29.88 4.74
N ASN A 45 3.28 28.75 4.80
CA ASN A 45 4.72 28.69 4.52
C ASN A 45 5.05 28.52 3.02
N LYS A 46 4.07 28.69 2.12
CA LYS A 46 4.22 28.62 0.65
C LYS A 46 4.78 27.28 0.15
N HIS A 47 4.52 26.19 0.86
CA HIS A 47 4.88 24.83 0.43
C HIS A 47 3.87 24.21 -0.53
N ILE A 48 2.63 24.71 -0.50
CA ILE A 48 1.56 24.38 -1.44
C ILE A 48 0.88 25.69 -1.90
N THR A 49 0.32 25.67 -3.10
CA THR A 49 -0.42 26.81 -3.68
C THR A 49 -1.80 26.98 -3.03
N GLN A 50 -2.43 28.16 -3.22
CA GLN A 50 -3.83 28.38 -2.82
C GLN A 50 -4.75 27.29 -3.42
N LYS A 51 -4.60 26.99 -4.71
CA LYS A 51 -5.41 25.99 -5.41
C LYS A 51 -5.26 24.60 -4.80
N GLN A 52 -4.03 24.22 -4.44
CA GLN A 52 -3.77 22.94 -3.75
C GLN A 52 -4.39 22.94 -2.36
N TYR A 53 -4.22 24.00 -1.57
CA TYR A 53 -4.83 24.13 -0.25
C TYR A 53 -6.36 24.00 -0.29
N GLU A 54 -7.02 24.77 -1.16
CA GLU A 54 -8.48 24.75 -1.33
C GLU A 54 -9.01 23.37 -1.74
N ARG A 55 -8.23 22.62 -2.54
CA ARG A 55 -8.58 21.24 -2.94
C ARG A 55 -8.38 20.22 -1.82
N LEU A 56 -7.43 20.46 -0.92
CA LEU A 56 -7.00 19.48 0.09
C LEU A 56 -7.66 19.68 1.45
N LYS A 57 -8.07 20.92 1.79
CA LYS A 57 -8.68 21.24 3.08
C LYS A 57 -9.96 20.43 3.30
N VAL A 58 -10.24 20.14 4.55
CA VAL A 58 -11.39 19.35 4.97
C VAL A 58 -12.55 20.29 5.31
N ILE A 59 -13.69 20.05 4.67
CA ILE A 59 -14.96 20.69 5.01
C ILE A 59 -15.58 19.89 6.14
N LYS A 60 -15.69 20.47 7.34
CA LYS A 60 -16.06 19.76 8.58
C LYS A 60 -17.41 19.06 8.44
N GLU A 61 -18.36 19.70 7.79
CA GLU A 61 -19.74 19.23 7.60
C GLU A 61 -19.84 18.03 6.64
N GLN A 62 -18.79 17.79 5.85
CA GLN A 62 -18.73 16.69 4.88
C GLN A 62 -17.83 15.54 5.34
N ALA A 63 -17.14 15.70 6.47
CA ALA A 63 -16.17 14.75 6.96
C ALA A 63 -16.85 13.66 7.80
N GLU A 64 -16.41 12.41 7.63
CA GLU A 64 -16.88 11.26 8.40
C GLU A 64 -15.71 10.36 8.79
N ILE A 65 -15.84 9.66 9.92
CA ILE A 65 -14.88 8.60 10.27
C ILE A 65 -15.07 7.42 9.33
N ALA A 66 -13.96 6.79 8.95
CA ALA A 66 -14.02 5.60 8.11
C ALA A 66 -14.69 4.44 8.86
N HIS A 67 -15.33 3.53 8.14
CA HIS A 67 -15.85 2.30 8.70
C HIS A 67 -14.99 1.12 8.27
N LEU A 68 -14.58 0.28 9.23
CA LEU A 68 -13.93 -0.98 8.92
C LEU A 68 -14.99 -2.08 8.84
N TYR A 69 -14.95 -2.84 7.76
CA TYR A 69 -15.71 -4.08 7.62
C TYR A 69 -14.84 -5.13 6.95
N PHE A 70 -15.30 -6.38 6.94
CA PHE A 70 -14.53 -7.49 6.42
C PHE A 70 -15.27 -8.20 5.28
N LEU A 71 -14.53 -8.55 4.23
CA LEU A 71 -15.03 -9.34 3.12
C LEU A 71 -14.48 -10.77 3.17
N PRO A 72 -15.31 -11.81 3.05
CA PRO A 72 -14.84 -13.19 3.01
C PRO A 72 -14.10 -13.51 1.71
N LYS A 73 -12.92 -14.13 1.82
CA LYS A 73 -12.20 -14.70 0.67
C LYS A 73 -12.70 -16.13 0.42
N ALA A 74 -13.89 -16.26 -0.19
CA ALA A 74 -14.55 -17.57 -0.40
C ALA A 74 -13.75 -18.59 -1.21
N HIS A 75 -12.76 -18.13 -1.99
CA HIS A 75 -11.87 -18.98 -2.79
C HIS A 75 -10.65 -19.51 -2.02
N LYS A 76 -10.42 -19.09 -0.76
CA LYS A 76 -9.30 -19.58 0.08
C LYS A 76 -9.82 -20.55 1.16
N PRO A 77 -9.06 -21.60 1.52
CA PRO A 77 -9.42 -22.52 2.60
C PRO A 77 -9.72 -21.76 3.91
N LYS A 78 -10.71 -22.22 4.68
CA LYS A 78 -11.22 -21.58 5.91
C LYS A 78 -11.87 -20.20 5.72
N THR A 79 -11.98 -19.72 4.48
CA THR A 79 -12.63 -18.45 4.12
C THR A 79 -12.14 -17.27 4.98
N PRO A 80 -10.83 -16.95 4.93
CA PRO A 80 -10.27 -15.86 5.71
C PRO A 80 -10.90 -14.53 5.33
N LEU A 81 -10.89 -13.59 6.26
CA LEU A 81 -11.45 -12.26 6.08
C LEU A 81 -10.41 -11.29 5.50
N ARG A 82 -10.88 -10.34 4.68
CA ARG A 82 -10.11 -9.21 4.17
C ARG A 82 -10.67 -7.92 4.77
N PRO A 83 -9.90 -7.11 5.52
CA PRO A 83 -10.39 -5.82 6.00
C PRO A 83 -10.56 -4.85 4.84
N ILE A 84 -11.62 -4.06 4.86
CA ILE A 84 -11.86 -2.95 3.95
C ILE A 84 -12.22 -1.71 4.77
N MET A 85 -11.48 -0.63 4.54
CA MET A 85 -11.69 0.68 5.14
C MET A 85 -12.52 1.54 4.20
N ALA A 86 -13.82 1.67 4.49
CA ALA A 86 -14.68 2.63 3.80
C ALA A 86 -14.50 4.03 4.39
N GLY A 87 -13.62 4.83 3.78
CA GLY A 87 -13.24 6.17 4.26
C GLY A 87 -13.28 7.27 3.20
N LEU A 88 -14.25 7.24 2.27
CA LEU A 88 -14.31 8.20 1.14
C LEU A 88 -14.50 9.66 1.56
N LYS A 89 -14.98 9.87 2.80
CA LYS A 89 -15.16 11.17 3.46
C LYS A 89 -14.21 11.38 4.64
N SER A 90 -13.21 10.51 4.80
CA SER A 90 -12.24 10.65 5.88
C SER A 90 -11.40 11.92 5.67
N PRO A 91 -10.99 12.62 6.75
CA PRO A 91 -10.22 13.86 6.63
C PRO A 91 -8.93 13.75 5.80
N THR A 92 -8.32 12.56 5.70
CA THR A 92 -7.06 12.34 4.96
C THR A 92 -7.26 11.95 3.49
N ILE A 93 -8.51 11.71 3.04
CA ILE A 93 -8.77 11.10 1.71
C ILE A 93 -8.35 11.99 0.54
N ALA A 94 -8.53 13.31 0.65
CA ALA A 94 -8.17 14.26 -0.39
C ALA A 94 -6.65 14.29 -0.60
N ILE A 95 -5.89 14.33 0.51
CA ILE A 95 -4.43 14.22 0.50
C ILE A 95 -4.00 12.88 -0.11
N SER A 96 -4.63 11.78 0.31
CA SER A 96 -4.31 10.46 -0.22
C SER A 96 -4.51 10.38 -1.74
N ARG A 97 -5.64 10.83 -2.26
CA ARG A 97 -5.94 10.81 -3.71
C ARG A 97 -4.98 11.68 -4.49
N TRP A 98 -4.69 12.87 -3.98
CA TRP A 98 -3.79 13.79 -4.65
C TRP A 98 -2.36 13.23 -4.71
N LEU A 99 -1.82 12.76 -3.58
CA LEU A 99 -0.49 12.14 -3.55
C LEU A 99 -0.39 10.89 -4.43
N ASP A 100 -1.42 10.05 -4.44
CA ASP A 100 -1.47 8.91 -5.34
C ASP A 100 -1.38 9.33 -6.81
N GLY A 101 -2.11 10.35 -7.22
CA GLY A 101 -2.04 10.92 -8.57
C GLY A 101 -0.65 11.46 -8.94
N LEU A 102 0.12 11.93 -7.95
CA LEU A 102 1.50 12.40 -8.16
C LEU A 102 2.50 11.24 -8.24
N LEU A 103 2.37 10.24 -7.35
CA LEU A 103 3.40 9.23 -7.11
C LEU A 103 3.20 7.96 -7.95
N ARG A 104 1.96 7.58 -8.26
CA ARG A 104 1.66 6.39 -9.05
C ARG A 104 2.29 6.42 -10.44
N PRO A 105 2.26 7.54 -11.20
CA PRO A 105 2.94 7.60 -12.49
C PRO A 105 4.46 7.42 -12.39
N VAL A 106 5.07 7.91 -11.30
CA VAL A 106 6.51 7.73 -11.03
C VAL A 106 6.81 6.25 -10.79
N PHE A 107 6.02 5.59 -9.95
CA PHE A 107 6.12 4.16 -9.71
C PHE A 107 5.95 3.35 -10.99
N ASN A 108 4.88 3.59 -11.75
CA ASN A 108 4.57 2.85 -12.98
C ASN A 108 5.71 2.94 -14.00
N ARG A 109 6.35 4.11 -14.11
CA ARG A 109 7.52 4.29 -14.99
C ARG A 109 8.74 3.51 -14.50
N LEU A 110 9.03 3.55 -13.20
CA LEU A 110 10.22 2.92 -12.63
C LEU A 110 10.13 1.39 -12.57
N ALA A 111 8.91 0.86 -12.38
CA ALA A 111 8.68 -0.56 -12.14
C ALA A 111 8.09 -1.33 -13.34
N ASN A 112 7.97 -0.68 -14.50
CA ASN A 112 7.35 -1.22 -15.72
C ASN A 112 7.91 -2.60 -16.15
N GLU A 113 9.21 -2.84 -16.00
CA GLU A 113 9.89 -4.08 -16.41
C GLU A 113 9.59 -5.25 -15.47
N THR A 114 9.14 -4.97 -14.25
CA THR A 114 8.96 -5.97 -13.18
C THR A 114 7.51 -6.14 -12.74
N THR A 115 6.62 -5.26 -13.21
CA THR A 115 5.20 -5.24 -12.83
C THR A 115 4.33 -5.66 -14.01
N ILE A 116 3.45 -6.61 -13.78
CA ILE A 116 2.42 -7.04 -14.73
C ILE A 116 1.10 -6.36 -14.36
N LEU A 117 0.29 -6.04 -15.37
CA LEU A 117 -1.02 -5.41 -15.18
C LEU A 117 -2.20 -6.39 -15.28
N ASN A 118 -2.03 -7.49 -16.01
CA ASN A 118 -3.08 -8.50 -16.20
C ASN A 118 -2.49 -9.85 -16.67
N GLY A 119 -3.33 -10.88 -16.63
CA GLY A 119 -2.96 -12.25 -17.03
C GLY A 119 -2.52 -12.35 -18.50
N SER A 120 -3.14 -11.61 -19.42
CA SER A 120 -2.76 -11.63 -20.85
C SER A 120 -1.32 -11.15 -21.06
N GLN A 121 -0.92 -10.10 -20.35
CA GLN A 121 0.46 -9.61 -20.37
C GLN A 121 1.42 -10.67 -19.80
N LEU A 122 1.05 -11.35 -18.71
CA LEU A 122 1.87 -12.42 -18.13
C LEU A 122 2.07 -13.58 -19.11
N VAL A 123 0.98 -14.08 -19.71
CA VAL A 123 1.02 -15.20 -20.67
C VAL A 123 1.96 -14.88 -21.81
N LYS A 124 1.87 -13.67 -22.39
CA LYS A 124 2.77 -13.24 -23.46
C LYS A 124 4.25 -13.27 -23.02
N GLN A 125 4.57 -12.83 -21.80
CA GLN A 125 5.95 -12.89 -21.30
C GLN A 125 6.41 -14.33 -21.05
N ILE A 126 5.52 -15.19 -20.56
CA ILE A 126 5.80 -16.62 -20.37
C ILE A 126 6.09 -17.29 -21.71
N GLU A 127 5.28 -17.07 -22.75
CA GLU A 127 5.48 -17.62 -24.09
C GLU A 127 6.82 -17.18 -24.68
N GLN A 128 7.12 -15.88 -24.59
CA GLN A 128 8.38 -15.31 -25.09
C GLN A 128 9.61 -15.88 -24.38
N TRP A 129 9.55 -15.99 -23.04
CA TRP A 129 10.63 -16.59 -22.27
C TRP A 129 10.78 -18.09 -22.57
N SER A 130 9.65 -18.80 -22.67
CA SER A 130 9.62 -20.25 -22.87
C SER A 130 10.20 -20.67 -24.20
N ALA A 131 9.97 -19.89 -25.25
CA ALA A 131 10.55 -20.14 -26.57
C ALA A 131 12.09 -20.19 -26.58
N ARG A 132 12.74 -19.59 -25.56
CA ARG A 132 14.21 -19.51 -25.47
C ARG A 132 14.81 -20.33 -24.34
N TYR A 133 14.11 -20.45 -23.22
CA TYR A 133 14.70 -20.95 -21.97
C TYR A 133 13.94 -22.11 -21.34
N LEU A 134 12.74 -22.50 -21.80
CA LEU A 134 11.98 -23.57 -21.14
C LEU A 134 12.70 -24.92 -21.26
N THR A 135 12.78 -25.63 -20.14
CA THR A 135 13.33 -27.00 -20.06
C THR A 135 12.39 -27.90 -19.26
N PRO A 136 12.49 -29.24 -19.39
CA PRO A 136 11.71 -30.16 -18.56
C PRO A 136 11.94 -30.01 -17.04
N THR A 137 13.04 -29.37 -16.65
CA THR A 137 13.42 -29.13 -15.25
C THR A 137 13.12 -27.70 -14.78
N THR A 138 12.47 -26.86 -15.61
CA THR A 138 12.09 -25.49 -15.21
C THR A 138 11.13 -25.54 -14.03
N SER A 139 11.49 -24.82 -12.97
CA SER A 139 10.64 -24.64 -11.78
C SER A 139 9.75 -23.42 -11.91
N PHE A 140 8.49 -23.57 -11.47
CA PHE A 140 7.51 -22.50 -11.36
C PHE A 140 7.33 -22.17 -9.88
N ILE A 141 7.59 -20.91 -9.52
CA ILE A 141 7.56 -20.47 -8.13
C ILE A 141 6.57 -19.32 -8.02
N THR A 142 5.61 -19.47 -7.11
CA THR A 142 4.65 -18.42 -6.75
C THR A 142 4.80 -18.05 -5.28
N MET A 143 4.79 -16.76 -4.98
CA MET A 143 4.82 -16.26 -3.59
C MET A 143 3.67 -15.26 -3.40
N ASP A 144 2.92 -15.38 -2.30
CA ASP A 144 1.82 -14.48 -1.91
C ASP A 144 2.25 -13.69 -0.68
N VAL A 145 2.22 -12.35 -0.76
CA VAL A 145 2.51 -11.49 0.38
C VAL A 145 1.28 -11.38 1.26
N THR A 146 1.37 -11.91 2.48
CA THR A 146 0.25 -11.89 3.42
C THR A 146 -0.02 -10.48 3.94
N ASP A 147 -1.28 -10.04 3.81
CA ASP A 147 -1.81 -8.79 4.34
C ASP A 147 -0.96 -7.54 4.05
N LEU A 148 -0.45 -7.43 2.82
CA LEU A 148 0.53 -6.41 2.40
C LEU A 148 0.20 -5.01 2.97
N TYR A 149 -1.00 -4.50 2.71
CA TYR A 149 -1.37 -3.14 3.14
C TYR A 149 -1.40 -2.95 4.66
N THR A 150 -1.83 -3.96 5.42
CA THR A 150 -1.91 -3.88 6.89
C THR A 150 -0.54 -4.08 7.54
N MET A 151 0.37 -4.79 6.88
CA MET A 151 1.63 -5.21 7.49
C MET A 151 2.84 -4.35 7.15
N ILE A 152 2.76 -3.50 6.11
CA ILE A 152 3.86 -2.58 5.75
C ILE A 152 4.24 -1.69 6.94
N PRO A 153 5.52 -1.65 7.34
CA PRO A 153 5.99 -0.67 8.31
C PRO A 153 5.77 0.74 7.77
N GLN A 154 5.05 1.59 8.49
CA GLN A 154 4.67 2.93 7.99
C GLN A 154 5.88 3.74 7.54
N GLU A 155 6.92 3.80 8.39
CA GLU A 155 8.20 4.44 8.05
C GLU A 155 8.95 3.77 6.89
N GLY A 156 8.85 2.45 6.79
CA GLY A 156 9.37 1.70 5.64
C GLY A 156 8.71 2.15 4.34
N GLY A 157 7.39 2.32 4.35
CA GLY A 157 6.62 2.86 3.23
C GLY A 157 7.01 4.29 2.87
N ILE A 158 7.19 5.17 3.85
CA ILE A 158 7.65 6.56 3.59
C ILE A 158 9.06 6.57 2.99
N ARG A 159 9.99 5.74 3.50
CA ARG A 159 11.32 5.57 2.92
C ARG A 159 11.26 5.03 1.49
N ALA A 160 10.32 4.13 1.18
CA ALA A 160 10.12 3.64 -0.18
C ALA A 160 9.72 4.76 -1.16
N ILE A 161 8.83 5.68 -0.74
CA ILE A 161 8.52 6.88 -1.54
C ILE A 161 9.74 7.78 -1.73
N SER A 162 10.56 7.95 -0.67
CA SER A 162 11.81 8.72 -0.80
C SER A 162 12.74 8.11 -1.86
N LYS A 163 12.97 6.79 -1.79
CA LYS A 163 13.77 6.04 -2.75
C LYS A 163 13.19 6.06 -4.16
N LEU A 164 11.86 6.01 -4.29
CA LEU A 164 11.16 6.09 -5.58
C LEU A 164 11.48 7.42 -6.27
N MET A 165 11.40 8.53 -5.54
CA MET A 165 11.70 9.85 -6.06
C MET A 165 13.20 10.00 -6.38
N GLU A 166 14.09 9.50 -5.52
CA GLU A 166 15.54 9.49 -5.75
C GLU A 166 15.94 8.72 -7.00
N ALA A 167 15.45 7.48 -7.15
CA ALA A 167 15.71 6.63 -8.30
C ALA A 167 15.20 7.23 -9.62
N SER A 168 14.21 8.13 -9.53
CA SER A 168 13.66 8.87 -10.68
C SER A 168 14.27 10.26 -10.86
N ASN A 169 15.27 10.63 -10.05
CA ASN A 169 15.90 11.96 -10.00
C ASN A 169 14.88 13.12 -9.80
N ILE A 170 13.82 12.87 -9.04
CA ILE A 170 12.74 13.83 -8.78
C ILE A 170 12.98 14.53 -7.44
N LYS A 171 13.15 15.86 -7.49
CA LYS A 171 13.27 16.71 -6.28
C LYS A 171 11.93 17.32 -5.83
N GLN A 172 10.99 17.47 -6.76
CA GLN A 172 9.65 18.01 -6.53
C GLN A 172 8.67 17.49 -7.59
N ILE A 173 7.38 17.45 -7.26
CA ILE A 173 6.29 17.11 -8.18
C ILE A 173 5.18 18.14 -7.98
N ASP A 174 4.62 18.68 -9.06
CA ASP A 174 3.53 19.67 -9.01
C ASP A 174 3.88 20.90 -8.12
N GLY A 175 5.14 21.36 -8.24
CA GLY A 175 5.67 22.47 -7.43
C GLY A 175 5.93 22.14 -5.96
N VAL A 176 5.68 20.90 -5.51
CA VAL A 176 5.80 20.50 -4.11
C VAL A 176 7.09 19.72 -3.88
N LYS A 177 7.93 20.22 -2.97
CA LYS A 177 9.22 19.61 -2.64
C LYS A 177 9.04 18.20 -2.07
N LYS A 178 10.00 17.31 -2.36
CA LYS A 178 10.07 15.94 -1.82
C LYS A 178 9.80 15.87 -0.32
N ALA A 179 10.43 16.74 0.48
CA ALA A 179 10.24 16.75 1.94
C ALA A 179 8.76 16.92 2.35
N ILE A 180 8.03 17.77 1.63
CA ILE A 180 6.61 18.04 1.88
C ILE A 180 5.73 16.87 1.42
N ILE A 181 6.05 16.26 0.27
CA ILE A 181 5.40 15.03 -0.20
C ILE A 181 5.55 13.91 0.85
N LEU A 182 6.75 13.72 1.40
CA LEU A 182 6.99 12.73 2.44
C LEU A 182 6.26 13.04 3.75
N ALA A 183 6.16 14.33 4.13
CA ALA A 183 5.40 14.75 5.30
C ALA A 183 3.90 14.49 5.13
N LEU A 184 3.32 14.81 3.97
CA LEU A 184 1.92 14.52 3.66
C LEU A 184 1.65 13.01 3.61
N ALA A 185 2.55 12.22 3.01
CA ALA A 185 2.41 10.77 2.96
C ALA A 185 2.45 10.15 4.37
N ARG A 186 3.37 10.61 5.22
CA ARG A 186 3.44 10.22 6.63
C ARG A 186 2.18 10.62 7.39
N PHE A 187 1.65 11.82 7.13
CA PHE A 187 0.40 12.28 7.74
C PHE A 187 -0.76 11.34 7.39
N VAL A 188 -0.92 10.97 6.12
CA VAL A 188 -1.96 10.01 5.68
C VAL A 188 -1.76 8.65 6.34
N MET A 189 -0.53 8.12 6.38
CA MET A 189 -0.27 6.79 6.95
C MET A 189 -0.54 6.71 8.45
N THR A 190 -0.26 7.79 9.19
CA THR A 190 -0.32 7.81 10.67
C THR A 190 -1.65 8.32 11.24
N ASN A 191 -2.56 8.82 10.40
CA ASN A 191 -3.85 9.38 10.82
C ASN A 191 -5.03 8.64 10.18
N ASN A 192 -4.96 7.31 10.18
CA ASN A 192 -6.04 6.42 9.75
C ASN A 192 -6.87 6.03 10.98
N TYR A 193 -8.06 6.61 11.10
CA TYR A 193 -9.01 6.34 12.17
C TYR A 193 -10.29 5.74 11.59
N PHE A 194 -10.87 4.78 12.31
CA PHE A 194 -12.10 4.13 11.87
C PHE A 194 -12.97 3.69 13.03
N TYR A 195 -14.22 3.43 12.71
CA TYR A 195 -15.21 2.84 13.59
C TYR A 195 -15.42 1.37 13.25
N LEU A 196 -15.49 0.52 14.27
CA LEU A 196 -15.84 -0.89 14.18
C LEU A 196 -16.62 -1.28 15.46
N ASP A 197 -17.81 -1.85 15.30
CA ASP A 197 -18.59 -2.48 16.39
C ASP A 197 -18.71 -1.64 17.68
N GLY A 198 -18.99 -0.34 17.56
CA GLY A 198 -19.18 0.54 18.74
C GLY A 198 -17.93 1.27 19.21
N LEU A 199 -16.77 0.91 18.70
CA LEU A 199 -15.49 1.43 19.15
C LEU A 199 -14.74 2.13 18.02
N TYR A 200 -13.92 3.10 18.40
CA TYR A 200 -13.01 3.80 17.51
C TYR A 200 -11.61 3.22 17.62
N TYR A 201 -10.94 3.15 16.48
CA TYR A 201 -9.61 2.59 16.37
C TYR A 201 -8.70 3.51 15.57
N LYS A 202 -7.40 3.42 15.85
CA LYS A 202 -6.34 3.98 15.03
C LYS A 202 -5.53 2.86 14.42
N GLN A 203 -5.27 2.90 13.12
CA GLN A 203 -4.32 2.01 12.50
C GLN A 203 -2.88 2.49 12.77
N ILE A 204 -2.10 1.66 13.47
CA ILE A 204 -0.73 1.94 13.90
C ILE A 204 0.34 1.19 13.08
N ARG A 205 -0.09 0.22 12.26
CA ARG A 205 0.77 -0.50 11.32
C ARG A 205 0.10 -0.58 9.96
N GLY A 206 0.88 -0.52 8.89
CA GLY A 206 0.35 -0.50 7.53
C GLY A 206 -0.39 0.81 7.22
N GLY A 207 -1.14 0.77 6.12
CA GLY A 207 -2.08 1.82 5.73
C GLY A 207 -3.49 1.26 5.55
N ALA A 208 -4.46 2.17 5.50
CA ALA A 208 -5.87 1.79 5.34
C ALA A 208 -6.10 1.07 4.00
N MET A 209 -6.63 -0.16 4.06
CA MET A 209 -7.08 -0.90 2.87
C MET A 209 -8.28 -0.19 2.23
N GLY A 210 -8.04 0.65 1.23
CA GLY A 210 -9.04 1.54 0.63
C GLY A 210 -8.52 2.97 0.41
N SER A 211 -7.40 3.33 1.05
CA SER A 211 -6.66 4.55 0.78
C SER A 211 -5.87 4.42 -0.54
N PRO A 212 -6.11 5.29 -1.54
CA PRO A 212 -5.37 5.25 -2.80
C PRO A 212 -3.85 5.34 -2.63
N LEU A 213 -3.38 6.12 -1.66
CA LEU A 213 -1.95 6.30 -1.40
C LEU A 213 -1.32 5.03 -0.83
N THR A 214 -2.05 4.29 0.02
CA THR A 214 -1.57 3.04 0.59
C THR A 214 -1.22 2.03 -0.49
N LEU A 215 -1.99 1.96 -1.58
CA LEU A 215 -1.66 1.13 -2.74
C LEU A 215 -0.31 1.51 -3.37
N THR A 216 -0.11 2.81 -3.62
CA THR A 216 1.15 3.30 -4.22
C THR A 216 2.35 3.10 -3.29
N ILE A 217 2.18 3.34 -1.98
CA ILE A 217 3.21 3.07 -0.97
C ILE A 217 3.56 1.58 -0.93
N ALA A 218 2.55 0.70 -0.95
CA ALA A 218 2.76 -0.73 -0.91
C ALA A 218 3.53 -1.25 -2.12
N ASN A 219 3.13 -0.81 -3.31
CA ASN A 219 3.84 -1.14 -4.55
C ASN A 219 5.28 -0.62 -4.57
N ALA A 220 5.50 0.62 -4.12
CA ALA A 220 6.85 1.17 -4.01
C ALA A 220 7.70 0.40 -2.98
N TYR A 221 7.12 0.06 -1.83
CA TYR A 221 7.79 -0.71 -0.79
C TYR A 221 8.22 -2.09 -1.31
N MET A 222 7.29 -2.83 -1.92
CA MET A 222 7.56 -4.14 -2.50
C MET A 222 8.65 -4.06 -3.57
N TYR A 223 8.56 -3.10 -4.49
CA TYR A 223 9.57 -2.91 -5.52
C TYR A 223 11.01 -2.82 -4.98
N PHE A 224 11.22 -2.15 -3.84
CA PHE A 224 12.55 -2.07 -3.23
C PHE A 224 12.91 -3.32 -2.42
N VAL A 225 11.95 -3.96 -1.76
CA VAL A 225 12.16 -5.22 -1.02
C VAL A 225 12.53 -6.36 -1.96
N GLU A 226 11.90 -6.44 -3.12
CA GLU A 226 12.07 -7.53 -4.10
C GLU A 226 13.23 -7.31 -5.09
N ARG A 227 13.92 -6.16 -5.03
CA ARG A 227 15.08 -5.86 -5.90
C ARG A 227 16.13 -6.98 -5.93
N PRO A 228 16.50 -7.64 -4.82
CA PRO A 228 17.45 -8.74 -4.86
C PRO A 228 16.94 -9.92 -5.71
N ILE A 229 15.64 -10.23 -5.62
CA ILE A 229 14.99 -11.30 -6.39
C ILE A 229 14.98 -10.93 -7.88
N SER A 230 14.57 -9.71 -8.22
CA SER A 230 14.54 -9.27 -9.62
C SER A 230 15.95 -9.26 -10.24
N LYS A 231 16.97 -8.83 -9.49
CA LYS A 231 18.37 -8.86 -9.95
C LYS A 231 18.90 -10.29 -10.12
N TRP A 232 18.56 -11.19 -9.21
CA TRP A 232 18.90 -12.61 -9.34
C TRP A 232 18.25 -13.20 -10.60
N ALA A 233 16.98 -12.89 -10.84
CA ALA A 233 16.26 -13.40 -12.01
C ALA A 233 16.92 -12.96 -13.32
N ILE A 234 17.26 -11.67 -13.44
CA ILE A 234 18.00 -11.13 -14.60
C ILE A 234 19.34 -11.87 -14.80
N ARG A 235 20.14 -12.03 -13.73
CA ARG A 235 21.46 -12.67 -13.81
C ARG A 235 21.40 -14.15 -14.23
N THR A 236 20.29 -14.82 -13.94
CA THR A 236 20.09 -16.25 -14.18
C THR A 236 19.23 -16.55 -15.40
N ASN A 237 18.88 -15.53 -16.19
CA ASN A 237 17.90 -15.63 -17.27
C ASN A 237 16.56 -16.24 -16.80
N SER A 238 16.18 -16.04 -15.54
CA SER A 238 14.88 -16.44 -14.99
C SER A 238 13.82 -15.37 -15.30
N LEU A 239 12.56 -15.79 -15.43
CA LEU A 239 11.44 -14.87 -15.54
C LEU A 239 11.04 -14.42 -14.13
N TYR A 240 10.78 -13.12 -13.93
CA TYR A 240 10.28 -12.57 -12.68
C TYR A 240 9.25 -11.48 -12.97
N TYR A 241 8.07 -11.59 -12.37
CA TYR A 241 7.06 -10.55 -12.38
C TYR A 241 6.30 -10.49 -11.06
N ARG A 242 5.79 -9.30 -10.75
CA ARG A 242 4.84 -9.09 -9.65
C ARG A 242 3.51 -8.55 -10.16
N TYR A 243 2.44 -9.03 -9.55
CA TYR A 243 1.09 -8.48 -9.62
C TYR A 243 0.58 -8.18 -8.21
N ILE A 244 0.65 -6.92 -7.79
CA ILE A 244 0.25 -6.48 -6.43
C ILE A 244 0.93 -7.31 -5.33
N ASP A 245 0.24 -8.30 -4.75
CA ASP A 245 0.71 -9.14 -3.65
C ASP A 245 1.34 -10.47 -4.16
N ASP A 246 1.12 -10.82 -5.43
CA ASP A 246 1.57 -12.07 -6.03
C ASP A 246 2.88 -11.89 -6.79
N LEU A 247 3.87 -12.72 -6.49
CA LEU A 247 5.13 -12.83 -7.24
C LEU A 247 5.12 -14.14 -8.03
N PHE A 248 5.61 -14.06 -9.27
CA PHE A 248 5.72 -15.20 -10.17
C PHE A 248 7.14 -15.29 -10.74
N ILE A 249 7.73 -16.49 -10.65
CA ILE A 249 9.09 -16.76 -11.11
C ILE A 249 9.12 -18.07 -11.91
N MET A 250 9.85 -18.06 -13.03
CA MET A 250 10.23 -19.28 -13.75
C MET A 250 11.75 -19.36 -13.83
N SER A 251 12.35 -20.48 -13.41
CA SER A 251 13.80 -20.63 -13.37
C SER A 251 14.27 -22.05 -13.71
N ASN A 252 15.37 -22.14 -14.45
CA ASN A 252 16.09 -23.40 -14.68
C ASN A 252 17.15 -23.68 -13.62
N HIS A 253 17.43 -22.73 -12.74
CA HIS A 253 18.38 -22.94 -11.67
C HIS A 253 17.64 -23.54 -10.48
N PRO A 254 18.17 -24.61 -9.85
CA PRO A 254 17.60 -25.11 -8.62
C PRO A 254 17.58 -23.98 -7.60
N SER A 255 16.43 -23.73 -6.99
CA SER A 255 16.34 -22.79 -5.88
C SER A 255 17.13 -23.37 -4.71
N ASN A 256 18.40 -23.00 -4.58
CA ASN A 256 19.14 -23.11 -3.32
C ASN A 256 18.54 -22.11 -2.31
N THR A 257 17.26 -22.25 -2.01
CA THR A 257 16.58 -21.56 -0.93
C THR A 257 16.56 -22.53 0.24
N GLN A 258 17.62 -22.49 1.04
CA GLN A 258 17.39 -22.53 2.48
C GLN A 258 16.32 -21.47 2.77
N GLN A 259 15.26 -21.87 3.47
CA GLN A 259 14.23 -20.99 3.98
C GLN A 259 14.87 -20.00 4.98
N ASN A 260 15.53 -18.96 4.48
CA ASN A 260 15.81 -17.80 5.29
C ASN A 260 14.51 -17.03 5.38
N THR A 261 13.74 -17.35 6.41
CA THR A 261 12.66 -16.51 6.92
C THR A 261 13.25 -15.12 7.16
N TRP A 262 12.87 -14.15 6.34
CA TRP A 262 13.12 -12.75 6.62
C TRP A 262 12.16 -12.35 7.76
N SER A 263 12.68 -12.44 8.99
CA SER A 263 12.04 -11.98 10.24
C SER A 263 12.02 -10.46 10.32
#